data_AF-A0AAV7ZDM5-F1
#
_entry.id   AF-A0AAV7ZDM5-F1
#
_cell.length_a   1.000
_cell.length_b   1.000
_cell.length_c   1.000
_cell.angle_alpha   90.00
_cell.angle_beta   90.00
_cell.angle_gamma   90.00
#
_symmetry.space_group_name_H-M   'P 1'
#
loop_
_entity.id
_entity.type
_entity.pdbx_description
1 polymer ?
#
loop_
_entity_poly.entity_id
_entity_poly.type
_entity_poly.pdbx_seq_one_letter_code
_entity_poly.pdbx_strand_id
1 'polypeptide(L)'
;MFYISFASSVDLYLAVTTSILSLIGSLIIVALNLRFPDYRKNFFRKLIFILSIYDAILSFLFLIPGEKNQGFCTFQGYAIVWLGSMPAYISLSISVITYLNVSKNWSVYRLKKISNKLHIASVIVATVLTCFTIGFAESVHFPFTNWCFIKGRFMLGAFYVLIWICTIVSTILYINIVKQIRFVYKTIEQMTNLVDKRRKRDNLKVQMRMSTIPLSLVLTWLIASIRRSREIFFPDSEQNSTLNILHSLTNPLQGFFDCVVFVAFSSYSRQKLKELVCCKEPKENPDMTRDTSFDDDEREL
;
A
#
# COMPACT_ATOMS: atom_id res chain seq x y z
N MET A 1 -28.80 -23.83 10.58
CA MET A 1 -27.50 -24.49 10.82
C MET A 1 -26.67 -24.65 9.53
N PHE A 2 -27.23 -25.22 8.45
CA PHE A 2 -26.52 -25.37 7.15
C PHE A 2 -26.03 -24.06 6.52
N TYR A 3 -26.82 -22.98 6.58
CA TYR A 3 -26.46 -21.67 5.99
C TYR A 3 -25.24 -21.02 6.65
N ILE A 4 -25.08 -21.21 7.97
CA ILE A 4 -23.96 -20.67 8.77
C ILE A 4 -22.66 -21.43 8.46
N SER A 5 -22.75 -22.76 8.29
CA SER A 5 -21.60 -23.59 7.91
C SER A 5 -21.14 -23.39 6.47
N PHE A 6 -22.06 -23.04 5.56
CA PHE A 6 -21.74 -22.73 4.17
C PHE A 6 -21.08 -21.35 4.03
N ALA A 7 -21.64 -20.32 4.69
CA ALA A 7 -21.08 -18.97 4.69
C ALA A 7 -19.66 -18.94 5.28
N SER A 8 -19.39 -19.67 6.37
CA SER A 8 -18.05 -19.75 6.96
C SER A 8 -17.03 -20.42 6.03
N SER A 9 -17.45 -21.41 5.25
CA SER A 9 -16.58 -22.08 4.27
C SER A 9 -16.23 -21.16 3.10
N VAL A 10 -17.22 -20.44 2.57
CA VAL A 10 -17.02 -19.46 1.49
C VAL A 10 -16.10 -18.33 1.94
N ASP A 11 -16.31 -17.80 3.14
CA ASP A 11 -15.45 -16.76 3.72
C ASP A 11 -13.98 -17.20 3.79
N LEU A 12 -13.73 -18.45 4.18
CA LEU A 12 -12.38 -19.03 4.23
C LEU A 12 -11.74 -19.13 2.85
N TYR A 13 -12.44 -19.68 1.86
CA TYR A 13 -11.89 -19.78 0.50
C TYR A 13 -11.60 -18.41 -0.12
N LEU A 14 -12.48 -17.44 0.11
CA LEU A 14 -12.28 -16.06 -0.36
C LEU A 14 -11.06 -15.44 0.31
N ALA A 15 -10.98 -15.51 1.64
CA ALA A 15 -9.85 -15.00 2.43
C ALA A 15 -8.51 -15.58 1.97
N VAL A 16 -8.44 -16.89 1.75
CA VAL A 16 -7.22 -17.56 1.26
C VAL A 16 -6.89 -17.09 -0.16
N THR A 17 -7.86 -17.10 -1.07
CA THR A 17 -7.64 -16.75 -2.48
C THR A 17 -7.15 -15.30 -2.62
N THR A 18 -7.77 -14.37 -1.90
CA THR A 18 -7.39 -12.95 -1.94
C THR A 18 -6.04 -12.70 -1.29
N SER A 19 -5.71 -13.43 -0.22
CA SER A 19 -4.38 -13.39 0.42
C SER A 19 -3.30 -13.93 -0.51
N ILE A 20 -3.54 -15.04 -1.23
CA ILE A 20 -2.61 -15.58 -2.24
C ILE A 20 -2.38 -14.54 -3.34
N LEU A 21 -3.45 -13.96 -3.87
CA LEU A 21 -3.36 -12.99 -4.96
C LEU A 21 -2.59 -11.74 -4.54
N SER A 22 -2.82 -11.27 -3.31
CA SER A 22 -2.10 -10.14 -2.73
C SER A 22 -0.63 -10.43 -2.45
N LEU A 23 -0.33 -11.64 -1.95
CA LEU A 23 1.04 -12.10 -1.74
C LEU A 23 1.78 -12.16 -3.08
N ILE A 24 1.18 -12.73 -4.13
CA ILE A 24 1.76 -12.77 -5.48
C ILE A 24 2.04 -11.35 -5.98
N GLY A 25 1.05 -10.44 -5.88
CA GLY A 25 1.22 -9.05 -6.31
C GLY A 25 2.38 -8.35 -5.60
N SER A 26 2.47 -8.51 -4.29
CA SER A 26 3.54 -7.94 -3.47
C SER A 26 4.91 -8.54 -3.82
N LEU A 27 4.99 -9.86 -3.98
CA LEU A 27 6.22 -10.57 -4.34
C LEU A 27 6.71 -10.20 -5.74
N ILE A 28 5.82 -9.93 -6.69
CA ILE A 28 6.20 -9.41 -8.02
C ILE A 28 6.94 -8.08 -7.88
N ILE A 29 6.42 -7.14 -7.08
CA ILE A 29 7.06 -5.83 -6.87
C ILE A 29 8.41 -6.01 -6.17
N VAL A 30 8.47 -6.86 -5.14
CA VAL A 30 9.71 -7.18 -4.42
C VAL A 30 10.74 -7.78 -5.37
N ALA A 31 10.37 -8.77 -6.17
CA ALA A 31 11.26 -9.44 -7.13
C ALA A 31 11.79 -8.48 -8.20
N LEU A 32 10.95 -7.58 -8.74
CA LEU A 32 11.38 -6.55 -9.70
C LEU A 32 12.46 -5.63 -9.10
N ASN A 33 12.25 -5.17 -7.87
CA ASN A 33 13.22 -4.31 -7.17
C ASN A 33 14.49 -5.06 -6.76
N LEU A 34 14.39 -6.37 -6.49
CA LEU A 34 15.54 -7.22 -6.16
C LEU A 34 16.40 -7.54 -7.38
N ARG A 35 15.77 -7.91 -8.50
CA ARG A 35 16.45 -8.36 -9.72
C ARG A 35 17.06 -7.22 -10.54
N PHE A 36 16.41 -6.06 -10.59
CA PHE A 36 16.82 -4.94 -11.42
C PHE A 36 17.30 -3.77 -10.54
N PRO A 37 18.62 -3.63 -10.31
CA PRO A 37 19.14 -2.57 -9.46
C PRO A 37 18.79 -1.17 -9.97
N ASP A 38 18.74 -0.96 -11.29
CA ASP A 38 18.30 0.31 -11.89
C ASP A 38 16.83 0.63 -11.60
N TYR A 39 16.02 -0.41 -11.41
CA TYR A 39 14.65 -0.26 -10.94
C TYR A 39 14.60 0.28 -9.51
N ARG A 40 15.54 -0.12 -8.66
CA ARG A 40 15.62 0.30 -7.25
C ARG A 40 16.27 1.67 -7.06
N LYS A 41 17.17 2.09 -7.96
CA LYS A 41 17.85 3.40 -7.90
C LYS A 41 16.87 4.57 -7.87
N ASN A 42 15.74 4.45 -8.58
CA ASN A 42 14.69 5.45 -8.53
C ASN A 42 14.11 5.52 -7.11
N PHE A 43 14.36 6.65 -6.45
CA PHE A 43 13.99 6.91 -5.06
C PHE A 43 12.52 6.58 -4.73
N PHE A 44 11.59 6.88 -5.64
CA PHE A 44 10.18 6.61 -5.38
C PHE A 44 9.83 5.12 -5.46
N ARG A 45 10.56 4.34 -6.25
CA ARG A 45 10.35 2.89 -6.37
C ARG A 45 10.83 2.15 -5.11
N LYS A 46 11.85 2.70 -4.43
CA LYS A 46 12.28 2.23 -3.10
C LYS A 46 11.16 2.33 -2.05
N LEU A 47 10.33 3.38 -2.09
CA LEU A 47 9.19 3.51 -1.17
C LEU A 47 8.14 2.42 -1.39
N ILE A 48 7.84 2.13 -2.66
CA ILE A 48 6.88 1.10 -3.03
C ILE A 48 7.44 -0.28 -2.70
N PHE A 49 8.74 -0.50 -2.87
CA PHE A 49 9.40 -1.72 -2.41
C PHE A 49 9.20 -1.96 -0.91
N ILE A 50 9.37 -0.92 -0.08
CA ILE A 50 9.14 -1.01 1.37
C ILE A 50 7.67 -1.33 1.66
N LEU A 51 6.73 -0.62 1.01
CA LEU A 51 5.29 -0.88 1.13
C LEU A 51 4.95 -2.35 0.83
N SER A 52 5.42 -2.87 -0.31
CA SER A 52 5.15 -4.25 -0.72
C SER A 52 5.77 -5.31 0.19
N ILE A 53 6.82 -5.00 0.96
CA ILE A 53 7.31 -5.92 2.00
C ILE A 53 6.28 -6.05 3.12
N TYR A 54 5.70 -4.94 3.59
CA TYR A 54 4.66 -4.97 4.60
C TYR A 54 3.42 -5.72 4.10
N ASP A 55 2.99 -5.46 2.87
CA ASP A 55 1.84 -6.15 2.27
C ASP A 55 2.10 -7.65 2.08
N ALA A 56 3.31 -8.06 1.73
CA ALA A 56 3.67 -9.48 1.62
C ALA A 56 3.60 -10.18 2.98
N ILE A 57 4.15 -9.57 4.03
CA ILE A 57 4.11 -10.14 5.39
C ILE A 57 2.67 -10.20 5.89
N LEU A 58 1.88 -9.14 5.67
CA LEU A 58 0.47 -9.10 6.06
C LEU A 58 -0.36 -10.15 5.31
N SER A 59 -0.15 -10.29 4.00
CA SER A 59 -0.83 -11.29 3.18
C SER A 59 -0.48 -12.71 3.63
N PHE A 60 0.79 -12.95 4.00
CA PHE A 60 1.21 -14.21 4.56
C PHE A 60 0.51 -14.51 5.90
N LEU A 61 0.39 -13.52 6.79
CA LEU A 61 -0.38 -13.70 8.04
C LEU A 61 -1.86 -13.96 7.81
N PHE A 62 -2.45 -13.38 6.75
CA PHE A 62 -3.83 -13.66 6.37
C PHE A 62 -4.02 -15.05 5.72
N LEU A 63 -2.97 -15.71 5.25
CA LEU A 63 -3.06 -17.11 4.81
C LEU A 63 -3.23 -18.08 5.98
N ILE A 64 -2.72 -17.71 7.16
CA ILE A 64 -2.75 -18.57 8.33
C ILE A 64 -4.09 -18.33 9.05
N PRO A 65 -4.99 -19.33 9.12
CA PRO A 65 -6.22 -19.17 9.87
C PRO A 65 -5.92 -18.96 11.35
N GLY A 66 -6.73 -18.15 12.02
CA GLY A 66 -6.67 -17.96 13.46
C GLY A 66 -6.86 -19.29 14.19
N GLU A 67 -6.03 -19.53 15.21
CA GLU A 67 -6.08 -20.75 16.01
C GLU A 67 -6.70 -20.48 17.39
N LYS A 68 -7.26 -21.51 18.02
CA LYS A 68 -7.70 -21.45 19.43
C LYS A 68 -6.53 -21.27 20.41
N ASN A 69 -5.29 -21.50 19.97
CA ASN A 69 -4.11 -21.22 20.77
C ASN A 69 -4.05 -19.71 21.08
N GLN A 70 -4.24 -19.37 22.35
CA GLN A 70 -4.36 -17.98 22.80
C GLN A 70 -3.09 -17.17 22.50
N GLY A 71 -1.90 -17.77 22.57
CA GLY A 71 -0.63 -17.10 22.28
C GLY A 71 -0.48 -16.71 20.82
N PHE A 72 -0.73 -17.67 19.90
CA PHE A 72 -0.70 -17.41 18.47
C PHE A 72 -1.79 -16.41 18.05
N CYS A 73 -3.00 -16.58 18.55
CA CYS A 73 -4.12 -15.69 18.24
C CYS A 73 -3.86 -14.24 18.68
N THR A 74 -3.27 -14.08 19.87
CA THR A 74 -2.83 -12.78 20.40
C THR A 74 -1.76 -12.15 19.52
N PHE A 75 -0.72 -12.91 19.18
CA PHE A 75 0.34 -12.44 18.28
C PHE A 75 -0.23 -12.03 16.91
N GLN A 76 -1.06 -12.89 16.30
CA GLN A 76 -1.65 -12.64 14.99
C GLN A 76 -2.52 -11.37 15.01
N GLY A 77 -3.35 -11.18 16.04
CA GLY A 77 -4.20 -10.00 16.18
C GLY A 77 -3.40 -8.69 16.24
N TYR A 78 -2.34 -8.65 17.06
CA TYR A 78 -1.48 -7.47 17.14
C TYR A 78 -0.65 -7.25 15.87
N ALA A 79 -0.14 -8.32 15.26
CA ALA A 79 0.61 -8.24 14.02
C ALA A 79 -0.25 -7.70 12.87
N ILE A 80 -1.52 -8.13 12.75
CA ILE A 80 -2.48 -7.60 11.76
C ILE A 80 -2.74 -6.11 12.00
N VAL A 81 -2.87 -5.66 13.26
CA VAL A 81 -3.06 -4.23 13.56
C VAL A 81 -1.82 -3.42 13.17
N TRP A 82 -0.63 -3.86 13.56
CA TRP A 82 0.61 -3.15 13.24
C TRP A 82 0.86 -3.13 11.73
N LEU A 83 0.90 -4.29 11.08
CA LEU A 83 1.15 -4.43 9.64
C LEU A 83 0.04 -3.79 8.81
N GLY A 84 -1.22 -3.92 9.22
CA GLY A 84 -2.35 -3.31 8.53
C GLY A 84 -2.34 -1.78 8.58
N SER A 85 -1.75 -1.17 9.61
CA SER A 85 -1.64 0.29 9.69
C SER A 85 -0.52 0.88 8.81
N MET A 86 0.54 0.11 8.53
CA MET A 86 1.70 0.59 7.79
C MET A 86 1.37 1.12 6.38
N PRO A 87 0.54 0.44 5.57
CA PRO A 87 0.17 0.93 4.26
C PRO A 87 -0.40 2.35 4.26
N ALA A 88 -1.24 2.70 5.24
CA ALA A 88 -1.79 4.05 5.36
C ALA A 88 -0.72 5.12 5.64
N TYR A 89 0.21 4.82 6.55
CA TYR A 89 1.28 5.77 6.93
C TYR A 89 2.35 5.93 5.85
N ILE A 90 2.71 4.83 5.18
CA ILE A 90 3.64 4.86 4.05
C ILE A 90 2.99 5.56 2.85
N SER A 91 1.71 5.33 2.59
CA SER A 91 0.97 6.03 1.53
C SER A 91 0.90 7.54 1.76
N LEU A 92 0.66 7.97 3.00
CA LEU A 92 0.79 9.39 3.37
C LEU A 92 2.19 9.93 3.10
N SER A 93 3.22 9.18 3.46
CA SER A 93 4.60 9.56 3.19
C SER A 93 4.86 9.72 1.68
N ILE A 94 4.39 8.78 0.86
CA ILE A 94 4.49 8.83 -0.61
C ILE A 94 3.75 10.07 -1.16
N SER A 95 2.54 10.35 -0.70
CA SER A 95 1.75 11.50 -1.12
C SER A 95 2.41 12.83 -0.73
N VAL A 96 2.95 12.95 0.49
CA VAL A 96 3.67 14.14 0.94
C VAL A 96 4.92 14.37 0.09
N ILE A 97 5.74 13.34 -0.09
CA ILE A 97 6.98 13.45 -0.88
C ILE A 97 6.67 13.80 -2.32
N THR A 98 5.66 13.18 -2.93
CA THR A 98 5.28 13.47 -4.31
C THR A 98 4.73 14.88 -4.45
N TYR A 99 3.93 15.36 -3.49
CA TYR A 99 3.47 16.75 -3.43
C TYR A 99 4.65 17.73 -3.34
N LEU A 100 5.62 17.47 -2.45
CA LEU A 100 6.81 18.32 -2.31
C LEU A 100 7.67 18.34 -3.58
N ASN A 101 7.75 17.22 -4.30
CA ASN A 101 8.45 17.19 -5.58
C ASN A 101 7.70 17.97 -6.66
N VAL A 102 6.41 17.69 -6.88
CA VAL A 102 5.61 18.25 -7.97
C VAL A 102 5.24 19.72 -7.75
N SER A 103 4.83 20.06 -6.54
CA SER A 103 4.27 21.39 -6.23
C SER A 103 5.30 22.34 -5.63
N LYS A 104 6.36 21.82 -4.99
CA LYS A 104 7.39 22.65 -4.35
C LYS A 104 8.77 22.52 -5.01
N ASN A 105 8.92 21.69 -6.04
CA ASN A 105 10.18 21.47 -6.76
C ASN A 105 11.36 21.17 -5.82
N TRP A 106 11.11 20.40 -4.75
CA TRP A 106 12.18 20.02 -3.83
C TRP A 106 13.21 19.11 -4.51
N SER A 107 14.49 19.36 -4.24
CA SER A 107 15.59 18.55 -4.76
C SER A 107 15.54 17.12 -4.20
N VAL A 108 16.06 16.17 -4.99
CA VAL A 108 16.06 14.74 -4.65
C VAL A 108 16.79 14.47 -3.33
N TYR A 109 17.87 15.19 -3.06
CA TYR A 109 18.60 15.11 -1.78
C TYR A 109 17.72 15.43 -0.56
N ARG A 110 16.96 16.53 -0.62
CA ARG A 110 16.03 16.93 0.46
C ARG A 110 14.92 15.89 0.63
N LEU A 111 14.40 15.37 -0.48
CA LEU A 111 13.37 14.33 -0.50
C LEU A 111 13.85 13.02 0.13
N LYS A 112 15.09 12.60 -0.12
CA LYS A 112 15.68 11.41 0.49
C LYS A 112 15.81 11.55 2.01
N LYS A 113 16.25 12.71 2.48
CA LYS A 113 16.38 13.00 3.92
C LYS A 113 15.02 13.01 4.64
N ILE A 114 14.01 13.67 4.07
CA ILE A 114 12.67 13.70 4.69
C ILE A 114 11.99 12.33 4.61
N SER A 115 12.22 11.57 3.55
CA SER A 115 11.65 10.23 3.37
C SER A 115 12.05 9.24 4.45
N ASN A 116 13.34 9.17 4.78
CA ASN A 116 13.80 8.30 5.87
C ASN A 116 13.15 8.72 7.21
N LYS A 117 13.03 10.03 7.47
CA LYS A 117 12.36 10.53 8.68
C LYS A 117 10.88 10.16 8.72
N LEU A 118 10.16 10.31 7.60
CA LEU A 118 8.75 9.96 7.49
C LEU A 118 8.53 8.45 7.66
N HIS A 119 9.42 7.63 7.11
CA HIS A 119 9.35 6.18 7.30
C HIS A 119 9.57 5.78 8.77
N ILE A 120 10.61 6.32 9.42
CA ILE A 120 10.86 6.09 10.85
C ILE A 120 9.68 6.57 11.68
N ALA A 121 9.13 7.75 11.39
CA ALA A 121 7.94 8.26 12.07
C ALA A 121 6.72 7.34 11.89
N SER A 122 6.51 6.80 10.69
CA SER A 122 5.43 5.83 10.42
C SER A 122 5.58 4.58 11.28
N VAL A 123 6.80 4.05 11.39
CA VAL A 123 7.10 2.87 12.21
C VAL A 123 6.86 3.14 13.69
N ILE A 124 7.33 4.30 14.19
CA ILE A 124 7.13 4.71 15.58
C ILE A 124 5.65 4.86 15.90
N VAL A 125 4.89 5.57 15.06
CA VAL A 125 3.45 5.79 15.27
C VAL A 125 2.69 4.47 15.31
N ALA A 126 2.91 3.58 14.35
CA ALA A 126 2.28 2.26 14.33
C ALA A 126 2.62 1.42 15.57
N THR A 127 3.88 1.47 16.01
CA THR A 127 4.35 0.73 17.19
C THR A 127 3.72 1.29 18.46
N VAL A 128 3.75 2.61 18.66
CA VAL A 128 3.13 3.26 19.82
C VAL A 128 1.64 2.96 19.89
N LEU A 129 0.93 3.05 18.76
CA LEU A 129 -0.50 2.72 18.72
C LEU A 129 -0.75 1.24 19.01
N THR A 130 0.07 0.33 18.48
CA THR A 130 -0.10 -1.10 18.75
C THR A 130 0.23 -1.45 20.21
N CYS A 131 1.28 -0.88 20.79
CA CYS A 131 1.57 -1.04 22.21
C CYS A 131 0.45 -0.48 23.09
N PHE A 132 -0.14 0.64 22.69
CA PHE A 132 -1.29 1.22 23.36
C PHE A 132 -2.53 0.31 23.23
N THR A 133 -2.80 -0.29 22.06
CA THR A 133 -3.90 -1.26 21.94
C THR A 133 -3.65 -2.54 22.72
N ILE A 134 -2.39 -2.96 22.91
CA ILE A 134 -2.02 -4.09 23.79
C ILE A 134 -2.41 -3.79 25.24
N GLY A 135 -2.00 -2.62 25.77
CA GLY A 135 -2.21 -2.27 27.18
C GLY A 135 -3.67 -2.09 27.59
N PHE A 136 -4.58 -1.91 26.63
CA PHE A 136 -6.00 -1.61 26.86
C PHE A 136 -6.93 -2.58 26.10
N ALA A 137 -6.42 -3.70 25.61
CA ALA A 137 -7.26 -4.72 24.97
C ALA A 137 -8.20 -5.34 26.02
N GLU A 138 -9.51 -5.35 25.73
CA GLU A 138 -10.50 -6.02 26.59
C GLU A 138 -10.40 -7.54 26.43
N SER A 139 -10.22 -8.00 25.20
CA SER A 139 -9.99 -9.39 24.85
C SER A 139 -9.42 -9.51 23.45
N VAL A 140 -8.64 -10.57 23.20
CA VAL A 140 -8.38 -11.05 21.85
C VAL A 140 -9.32 -12.22 21.61
N HIS A 141 -10.11 -12.14 20.55
CA HIS A 141 -11.05 -13.19 20.22
C HIS A 141 -10.85 -13.66 18.79
N PHE A 142 -11.28 -14.91 18.61
CA PHE A 142 -11.52 -15.51 17.31
C PHE A 142 -13.02 -15.34 17.04
N PRO A 143 -13.45 -14.35 16.22
CA PRO A 143 -14.84 -14.29 15.78
C PRO A 143 -15.11 -15.44 14.78
N PHE A 144 -16.32 -15.58 14.26
CA PHE A 144 -16.65 -16.42 13.09
C PHE A 144 -15.92 -16.00 11.79
N THR A 145 -14.84 -15.22 11.90
CA THR A 145 -13.94 -14.84 10.81
C THR A 145 -12.62 -15.57 10.93
N ASN A 146 -11.97 -15.78 9.79
CA ASN A 146 -10.78 -16.63 9.66
C ASN A 146 -9.52 -16.13 10.39
N TRP A 147 -9.55 -14.99 11.07
CA TRP A 147 -8.38 -14.36 11.70
C TRP A 147 -8.68 -13.86 13.10
N CYS A 148 -7.64 -13.81 13.92
CA CYS A 148 -7.70 -13.26 15.26
C CYS A 148 -7.73 -11.73 15.26
N PHE A 149 -8.56 -11.17 16.15
CA PHE A 149 -8.73 -9.73 16.24
C PHE A 149 -8.83 -9.26 17.69
N ILE A 150 -8.33 -8.04 17.90
CA ILE A 150 -8.37 -7.37 19.19
C ILE A 150 -9.74 -6.69 19.35
N LYS A 151 -10.37 -6.87 20.51
CA LYS A 151 -11.57 -6.16 20.93
C LYS A 151 -11.20 -5.06 21.93
N GLY A 152 -11.74 -3.87 21.71
CA GLY A 152 -11.58 -2.72 22.61
C GLY A 152 -12.21 -1.48 21.99
N ARG A 153 -13.29 -0.98 22.59
CA ARG A 153 -14.20 -0.01 21.92
C ARG A 153 -13.53 1.34 21.64
N PHE A 154 -12.81 1.88 22.62
CA PHE A 154 -12.21 3.21 22.51
C PHE A 154 -10.89 3.21 21.72
N MET A 155 -10.07 2.17 21.90
CA MET A 155 -8.73 2.15 21.34
C MET A 155 -8.69 1.67 19.89
N LEU A 156 -9.58 0.74 19.52
CA LEU A 156 -9.76 0.37 18.12
C LEU A 156 -10.34 1.55 17.32
N GLY A 157 -11.27 2.30 17.91
CA GLY A 157 -11.79 3.53 17.31
C GLY A 157 -10.70 4.56 17.03
N ALA A 158 -9.86 4.87 18.02
CA ALA A 158 -8.74 5.82 17.86
C ALA A 158 -7.73 5.37 16.79
N PHE A 159 -7.42 4.07 16.72
CA PHE A 159 -6.57 3.48 15.69
C PHE A 159 -7.14 3.68 14.27
N TYR A 160 -8.41 3.33 14.05
CA TYR A 160 -9.05 3.51 12.75
C TYR A 160 -9.19 4.99 12.37
N VAL A 161 -9.48 5.87 13.35
CA VAL A 161 -9.53 7.32 13.11
C VAL A 161 -8.21 7.83 12.55
N LEU A 162 -7.06 7.44 13.13
CA LEU A 162 -5.77 7.89 12.60
C LEU A 162 -5.50 7.35 11.19
N ILE A 163 -5.83 6.09 10.92
CA ILE A 163 -5.71 5.51 9.57
C ILE A 163 -6.53 6.33 8.58
N TRP A 164 -7.78 6.65 8.90
CA TRP A 164 -8.64 7.44 8.02
C TRP A 164 -8.17 8.87 7.86
N ILE A 165 -7.63 9.51 8.91
CA ILE A 165 -7.00 10.83 8.78
C ILE A 165 -5.85 10.76 7.77
N CYS A 166 -4.95 9.77 7.89
CA CYS A 166 -3.86 9.59 6.94
C CYS A 166 -4.37 9.34 5.52
N THR A 167 -5.37 8.49 5.33
CA THR A 167 -5.96 8.18 4.03
C THR A 167 -6.65 9.39 3.40
N ILE A 168 -7.42 10.16 4.17
CA ILE A 168 -8.10 11.37 3.70
C ILE A 168 -7.07 12.44 3.31
N VAL A 169 -6.08 12.71 4.17
CA VAL A 169 -5.01 13.67 3.86
C VAL A 169 -4.25 13.24 2.61
N SER A 170 -3.93 11.96 2.48
CA SER A 170 -3.27 11.41 1.28
C SER A 170 -4.12 11.62 0.02
N THR A 171 -5.43 11.43 0.12
CA THR A 171 -6.36 11.63 -0.99
C THR A 171 -6.47 13.11 -1.38
N ILE A 172 -6.51 14.02 -0.40
CA ILE A 172 -6.48 15.48 -0.64
C ILE A 172 -5.18 15.88 -1.34
N LEU A 173 -4.04 15.37 -0.86
CA LEU A 173 -2.74 15.61 -1.50
C LEU A 173 -2.71 15.08 -2.93
N TYR A 174 -3.25 13.88 -3.18
CA TYR A 174 -3.38 13.34 -4.54
C TYR A 174 -4.18 14.27 -5.45
N ILE A 175 -5.34 14.76 -5.01
CA ILE A 175 -6.16 15.69 -5.80
C ILE A 175 -5.36 16.96 -6.12
N ASN A 176 -4.62 17.50 -5.16
CA ASN A 176 -3.76 18.67 -5.35
C ASN A 176 -2.61 18.39 -6.32
N ILE A 177 -1.98 17.22 -6.23
CA ILE A 177 -0.95 16.75 -7.17
C ILE A 177 -1.54 16.67 -8.58
N VAL A 178 -2.71 16.06 -8.77
CA VAL A 178 -3.37 15.98 -10.09
C VAL A 178 -3.65 17.36 -10.66
N LYS A 179 -4.14 18.30 -9.85
CA LYS A 179 -4.36 19.69 -10.29
C LYS A 179 -3.04 20.35 -10.72
N GLN A 180 -1.98 20.20 -9.92
CA GLN A 180 -0.67 20.75 -10.24
C GLN A 180 -0.07 20.12 -11.50
N ILE A 181 -0.18 18.80 -11.65
CA ILE A 181 0.28 18.07 -12.83
C ILE A 181 -0.46 18.61 -14.06
N ARG A 182 -1.79 18.74 -14.03
CA ARG A 182 -2.56 19.30 -15.15
C ARG A 182 -2.10 20.72 -15.51
N PHE A 183 -1.78 21.54 -14.51
CA PHE A 183 -1.21 22.87 -14.74
C PHE A 183 0.16 22.79 -15.44
N VAL A 184 1.09 22.00 -14.89
CA VAL A 184 2.45 21.82 -15.45
C VAL A 184 2.40 21.21 -16.85
N TYR A 185 1.45 20.31 -17.13
CA TYR A 185 1.27 19.72 -18.45
C TYR A 185 0.96 20.77 -19.53
N LYS A 186 0.13 21.78 -19.21
CA LYS A 186 -0.14 22.90 -20.14
C LYS A 186 1.13 23.71 -20.42
N THR A 187 1.97 23.93 -19.42
CA THR A 187 3.27 24.60 -19.59
C THR A 187 4.24 23.75 -20.42
N ILE A 188 4.28 22.43 -20.20
CA ILE A 188 5.11 21.49 -20.99
C ILE A 188 4.66 21.45 -22.45
N GLU A 189 3.37 21.64 -22.73
CA GLU A 189 2.86 21.67 -24.09
C GLU A 189 3.46 22.80 -24.93
N GLN A 190 3.77 23.93 -24.29
CA GLN A 190 4.40 25.09 -24.92
C GLN A 190 5.92 24.95 -25.13
N MET A 191 6.55 23.89 -24.60
CA MET A 191 8.00 23.68 -24.81
C MET A 191 8.30 23.27 -26.24
N THR A 192 9.29 23.94 -26.84
CA THR A 192 9.79 23.68 -28.21
C THR A 192 10.72 22.47 -28.26
N ASN A 193 11.55 22.27 -27.22
CA ASN A 193 12.42 21.11 -27.13
C ASN A 193 11.60 19.83 -26.88
N LEU A 194 11.47 18.99 -27.91
CA LEU A 194 10.70 17.76 -27.86
C LEU A 194 11.29 16.71 -26.91
N VAL A 195 12.62 16.71 -26.71
CA VAL A 195 13.30 15.78 -25.81
C VAL A 195 12.97 16.10 -24.36
N ASP A 196 13.12 17.37 -23.96
CA ASP A 196 12.78 17.82 -22.60
C ASP A 196 11.29 17.69 -22.31
N LYS A 197 10.46 18.01 -23.31
CA LYS A 197 9.00 17.85 -23.25
C LYS A 197 8.60 16.40 -22.96
N ARG A 198 9.25 15.43 -23.62
CA ARG A 198 9.01 13.99 -23.39
C ARG A 198 9.50 13.56 -22.01
N ARG A 199 10.73 13.92 -21.63
CA ARG A 199 11.34 13.60 -20.32
C ARG A 199 10.45 14.07 -19.16
N LYS A 200 10.02 15.34 -19.16
CA LYS A 200 9.15 15.88 -18.10
C LYS A 200 7.79 15.19 -18.05
N ARG A 201 7.19 14.91 -19.21
CA ARG A 201 5.90 14.21 -19.30
C ARG A 201 5.97 12.82 -18.68
N ASP A 202 7.02 12.05 -18.97
CA ASP A 202 7.14 10.69 -18.47
C ASP A 202 7.45 10.66 -16.96
N ASN A 203 8.23 11.62 -16.45
CA ASN A 203 8.42 11.83 -15.01
C ASN A 203 7.11 12.12 -14.26
N LEU A 204 6.27 13.02 -14.80
CA LEU A 204 4.98 13.34 -14.18
C LEU A 204 4.01 12.15 -14.18
N LYS A 205 4.01 11.31 -15.22
CA LYS A 205 3.21 10.07 -15.24
C LYS A 205 3.63 9.11 -14.13
N VAL A 206 4.93 8.97 -13.90
CA VAL A 206 5.47 8.11 -12.83
C VAL A 206 4.99 8.61 -11.47
N GLN A 207 5.08 9.92 -11.21
CA GLN A 207 4.64 10.55 -9.97
C GLN A 207 3.13 10.47 -9.75
N MET A 208 2.32 10.65 -10.80
CA MET A 208 0.87 10.52 -10.74
C MET A 208 0.44 9.12 -10.31
N ARG A 209 1.07 8.07 -10.87
CA ARG A 209 0.79 6.67 -10.50
C ARG A 209 1.12 6.40 -9.04
N MET A 210 2.27 6.89 -8.57
CA MET A 210 2.70 6.73 -7.16
C MET A 210 1.70 7.38 -6.19
N SER A 211 1.11 8.50 -6.58
CA SER A 211 0.11 9.20 -5.77
C SER A 211 -1.30 8.58 -5.84
N THR A 212 -1.49 7.52 -6.64
CA THR A 212 -2.79 6.84 -6.80
C THR A 212 -2.97 5.71 -5.76
N ILE A 213 -1.90 5.31 -5.06
CA ILE A 213 -1.93 4.28 -4.00
C ILE A 213 -3.01 4.54 -2.93
N PRO A 214 -3.30 5.78 -2.46
CA PRO A 214 -4.39 6.01 -1.51
C PRO A 214 -5.76 5.49 -1.97
N LEU A 215 -6.03 5.41 -3.28
CA LEU A 215 -7.28 4.83 -3.77
C LEU A 215 -7.36 3.31 -3.51
N SER A 216 -6.24 2.58 -3.61
CA SER A 216 -6.24 1.14 -3.29
C SER A 216 -6.59 0.94 -1.81
N LEU A 217 -6.05 1.78 -0.93
CA LEU A 217 -6.34 1.77 0.51
C LEU A 217 -7.80 2.03 0.82
N VAL A 218 -8.43 3.01 0.16
CA VAL A 218 -9.85 3.27 0.37
C VAL A 218 -10.68 2.04 -0.02
N LEU A 219 -10.35 1.39 -1.14
CA LEU A 219 -11.10 0.22 -1.62
C LEU A 219 -10.98 -0.98 -0.66
N THR A 220 -9.81 -1.22 -0.08
CA THR A 220 -9.56 -2.37 0.81
C THR A 220 -10.04 -2.11 2.24
N TRP A 221 -9.89 -0.89 2.75
CA TRP A 221 -10.15 -0.58 4.16
C TRP A 221 -11.57 -0.07 4.43
N LEU A 222 -12.32 0.38 3.42
CA LEU A 222 -13.67 0.90 3.63
C LEU A 222 -14.60 -0.15 4.26
N ILE A 223 -14.63 -1.36 3.69
CA ILE A 223 -15.48 -2.44 4.17
C ILE A 223 -15.07 -2.88 5.58
N ALA A 224 -13.76 -3.03 5.82
CA ALA A 224 -13.22 -3.36 7.14
C ALA A 224 -13.65 -2.32 8.19
N SER A 225 -13.57 -1.05 7.83
CA SER A 225 -13.93 0.05 8.74
C SER A 225 -15.41 0.09 9.04
N ILE A 226 -16.28 -0.09 8.04
CA ILE A 226 -17.75 -0.16 8.25
C ILE A 226 -18.09 -1.32 9.18
N ARG A 227 -17.49 -2.49 8.96
CA ARG A 227 -17.69 -3.67 9.80
C ARG A 227 -17.28 -3.41 11.24
N ARG A 228 -16.12 -2.78 11.45
CA ARG A 228 -15.64 -2.44 12.81
C ARG A 228 -16.45 -1.37 13.49
N SER A 229 -16.85 -0.33 12.78
CA SER A 229 -17.76 0.68 13.32
C SER A 229 -19.05 0.04 13.82
N ARG A 230 -19.65 -0.86 13.02
CA ARG A 230 -20.86 -1.59 13.44
C ARG A 230 -20.62 -2.44 14.69
N GLU A 231 -19.50 -3.16 14.77
CA GLU A 231 -19.13 -3.95 15.95
C GLU A 231 -18.99 -3.08 17.21
N ILE A 232 -18.45 -1.87 17.08
CA ILE A 232 -18.26 -0.93 18.19
C ILE A 232 -19.60 -0.34 18.66
N PHE A 233 -20.44 0.14 17.73
CA PHE A 233 -21.68 0.84 18.03
C PHE A 233 -22.85 -0.10 18.36
N PHE A 234 -22.88 -1.30 17.78
CA PHE A 234 -23.98 -2.27 17.92
C PHE A 234 -23.42 -3.67 18.27
N PRO A 235 -22.88 -3.87 19.49
CA PRO A 235 -22.24 -5.13 19.88
C PRO A 235 -23.19 -6.34 19.87
N ASP A 236 -24.50 -6.10 20.08
CA ASP A 236 -25.52 -7.16 20.15
C ASP A 236 -26.24 -7.41 18.82
N SER A 237 -25.86 -6.72 17.74
CA SER A 237 -26.50 -6.91 16.43
C SER A 237 -26.09 -8.25 15.81
N GLU A 238 -27.03 -8.98 15.22
CA GLU A 238 -26.73 -10.17 14.44
C GLU A 238 -25.65 -9.91 13.38
N GLN A 239 -24.74 -10.88 13.23
CA GLN A 239 -23.66 -10.77 12.26
C GLN A 239 -24.21 -10.72 10.83
N ASN A 240 -23.83 -9.69 10.09
CA ASN A 240 -24.21 -9.55 8.69
C ASN A 240 -23.25 -10.36 7.81
N SER A 241 -23.68 -11.54 7.38
CA SER A 241 -22.89 -12.45 6.53
C SER A 241 -22.36 -11.77 5.26
N THR A 242 -23.14 -10.88 4.63
CA THR A 242 -22.69 -10.14 3.43
C THR A 242 -21.50 -9.24 3.73
N LEU A 243 -21.50 -8.57 4.88
CA LEU A 243 -20.40 -7.69 5.27
C LEU A 243 -19.14 -8.48 5.63
N ASN A 244 -19.29 -9.70 6.15
CA ASN A 244 -18.17 -10.61 6.39
C ASN A 244 -17.56 -11.12 5.07
N ILE A 245 -18.39 -11.52 4.11
CA ILE A 245 -17.95 -11.93 2.76
C ILE A 245 -17.18 -10.80 2.08
N LEU A 246 -17.74 -9.59 2.06
CA LEU A 246 -17.08 -8.43 1.46
C LEU A 246 -15.76 -8.09 2.16
N HIS A 247 -15.71 -8.22 3.49
CA HIS A 247 -14.49 -8.00 4.26
C HIS A 247 -13.41 -9.03 3.92
N SER A 248 -13.75 -10.31 3.85
CA SER A 248 -12.84 -11.40 3.44
C SER A 248 -12.36 -11.24 2.00
N LEU A 249 -13.20 -10.67 1.13
CA LEU A 249 -12.84 -10.37 -0.26
C LEU A 249 -11.87 -9.20 -0.38
N THR A 250 -12.09 -8.13 0.38
CA THR A 250 -11.41 -6.84 0.13
C THR A 250 -10.17 -6.63 0.99
N ASN A 251 -10.20 -7.03 2.26
CA ASN A 251 -9.17 -6.69 3.22
C ASN A 251 -7.78 -7.25 2.86
N PRO A 252 -7.65 -8.50 2.39
CA PRO A 252 -6.34 -9.03 2.02
C PRO A 252 -5.79 -8.50 0.69
N LEU A 253 -6.61 -7.90 -0.19
CA LEU A 253 -6.24 -7.55 -1.58
C LEU A 253 -5.29 -6.35 -1.73
N GLN A 254 -4.76 -5.79 -0.65
CA GLN A 254 -3.93 -4.58 -0.68
C GLN A 254 -2.76 -4.68 -1.67
N GLY A 255 -1.90 -5.69 -1.51
CA GLY A 255 -0.73 -5.90 -2.36
C GLY A 255 -1.08 -6.21 -3.82
N PHE A 256 -2.24 -6.81 -4.06
CA PHE A 256 -2.75 -7.03 -5.42
C PHE A 256 -3.06 -5.70 -6.11
N PHE A 257 -3.83 -4.83 -5.45
CA PHE A 257 -4.16 -3.53 -6.03
C PHE A 257 -2.92 -2.64 -6.22
N ASP A 258 -1.97 -2.68 -5.28
CA ASP A 258 -0.72 -1.94 -5.42
C ASP A 258 0.11 -2.45 -6.61
N CYS A 259 0.10 -3.76 -6.87
CA CYS A 259 0.67 -4.36 -8.08
C CYS A 259 -0.06 -3.91 -9.36
N VAL A 260 -1.39 -3.84 -9.36
CA VAL A 260 -2.16 -3.34 -10.52
C VAL A 260 -1.78 -1.88 -10.81
N VAL A 261 -1.78 -1.02 -9.80
CA VAL A 261 -1.46 0.41 -9.95
C VAL A 261 -0.02 0.61 -10.46
N PHE A 262 0.94 -0.12 -9.89
CA PHE A 262 2.36 0.16 -10.12
C PHE A 262 2.99 -0.66 -11.26
N VAL A 263 2.55 -1.90 -11.45
CA VAL A 263 3.07 -2.80 -12.48
C VAL A 263 2.17 -2.77 -13.71
N ALA A 264 0.87 -3.04 -13.59
CA ALA A 264 0.00 -3.19 -14.76
C ALA A 264 -0.16 -1.89 -15.57
N PHE A 265 -0.23 -0.74 -14.89
CA PHE A 265 -0.37 0.57 -15.55
C PHE A 265 0.96 1.22 -15.97
N SER A 266 2.10 0.57 -15.71
CA SER A 266 3.42 1.06 -16.09
C SER A 266 4.01 0.22 -17.22
N SER A 267 4.16 0.82 -18.42
CA SER A 267 4.82 0.17 -19.56
C SER A 267 6.23 -0.33 -19.21
N TYR A 268 6.99 0.50 -18.51
CA TYR A 268 8.34 0.16 -18.02
C TYR A 268 8.31 -1.04 -17.07
N SER A 269 7.42 -1.04 -16.07
CA SER A 269 7.31 -2.16 -15.12
C SER A 269 6.87 -3.45 -15.82
N ARG A 270 5.94 -3.38 -16.78
CA ARG A 270 5.52 -4.54 -17.58
C ARG A 270 6.66 -5.11 -18.42
N GLN A 271 7.52 -4.27 -18.99
CA GLN A 271 8.69 -4.75 -19.72
C GLN A 271 9.65 -5.51 -18.81
N LYS A 272 9.98 -4.95 -17.63
CA LYS A 272 10.83 -5.63 -16.66
C LYS A 272 10.20 -6.90 -16.09
N LEU A 273 8.88 -6.95 -15.95
CA LEU A 273 8.17 -8.18 -15.60
C LEU A 273 8.31 -9.24 -16.69
N LYS A 274 8.22 -8.87 -17.96
CA LYS A 274 8.47 -9.81 -19.07
C LYS A 274 9.91 -10.31 -19.08
N GLU A 275 10.88 -9.44 -18.82
CA GLU A 275 12.29 -9.85 -18.67
C GLU A 275 12.48 -10.82 -17.50
N LEU A 276 11.82 -10.57 -16.36
CA LEU A 276 11.85 -11.44 -15.19
C LEU A 276 11.24 -12.82 -15.47
N VAL A 277 10.05 -12.87 -16.09
CA VAL A 277 9.31 -14.12 -16.34
C VAL A 277 9.92 -14.92 -17.49
N CYS A 278 10.33 -14.25 -18.57
CA CYS A 278 10.82 -14.94 -19.76
C CYS A 278 12.31 -15.32 -19.71
N CYS A 279 13.01 -15.12 -18.58
CA CYS A 279 14.44 -15.44 -18.39
C CYS A 279 15.36 -15.02 -19.55
N LYS A 280 14.99 -14.00 -20.32
CA LYS A 280 15.82 -13.49 -21.40
C LYS A 280 16.81 -12.49 -20.81
N GLU A 281 18.09 -12.70 -21.11
CA GLU A 281 19.13 -11.72 -20.81
C GLU A 281 18.72 -10.33 -21.33
N PRO A 282 19.07 -9.27 -20.59
CA PRO A 282 18.69 -7.92 -20.97
C PRO A 282 19.30 -7.60 -22.33
N LYS A 283 18.46 -7.53 -23.37
CA LYS A 283 18.88 -6.92 -24.63
C LYS A 283 19.11 -5.44 -24.34
N GLU A 284 20.36 -4.98 -24.45
CA GLU A 284 20.66 -3.56 -24.55
C GLU A 284 19.82 -2.99 -25.69
N ASN A 285 18.75 -2.30 -25.32
CA ASN A 285 17.94 -1.54 -26.26
C ASN A 285 18.56 -0.14 -26.31
N PRO A 286 19.08 0.32 -27.45
CA PRO A 286 19.75 1.63 -27.55
C PRO A 286 18.84 2.84 -27.28
N ASP A 287 17.53 2.63 -27.08
CA ASP A 287 16.60 3.68 -26.61
C ASP A 287 16.51 3.76 -25.07
N MET A 288 17.19 2.85 -24.34
CA MET A 288 17.12 2.68 -22.87
C MET A 288 18.24 3.40 -22.10
N THR A 289 19.27 3.90 -22.79
CA THR A 289 20.30 4.79 -22.22
C THR A 289 19.80 6.20 -21.88
N ARG A 290 18.52 6.52 -22.14
CA ARG A 290 17.94 7.84 -21.84
C ARG A 290 17.29 7.96 -20.47
N ASP A 291 16.81 6.86 -19.88
CA ASP A 291 16.24 6.88 -18.52
C ASP A 291 17.31 6.87 -17.42
N THR A 292 18.57 6.54 -17.76
CA THR A 292 19.75 6.66 -16.88
C THR A 292 20.29 8.09 -16.77
N SER A 293 19.79 9.04 -17.58
CA SER A 293 20.11 10.48 -17.46
C SER A 293 19.60 11.12 -16.16
N PHE A 294 19.00 10.35 -15.25
CA PHE A 294 18.67 10.82 -13.92
C PHE A 294 19.92 10.96 -13.03
N ASP A 295 21.03 10.26 -13.35
CA ASP A 295 22.25 10.24 -12.53
C ASP A 295 23.38 11.15 -13.07
N ASP A 296 23.35 11.57 -14.34
CA ASP A 296 24.45 12.40 -14.88
C ASP A 296 24.34 13.89 -14.52
N ASP A 297 23.15 14.39 -14.14
CA ASP A 297 23.00 15.71 -13.51
C ASP A 297 23.42 15.69 -12.01
N GLU A 298 23.83 14.54 -11.46
CA GLU A 298 24.37 14.42 -10.08
C GLU A 298 25.89 14.66 -10.02
N ARG A 299 26.54 14.98 -11.16
CA ARG A 299 27.98 15.32 -11.23
C ARG A 299 28.30 16.80 -11.48
N GLU A 300 27.29 17.62 -11.76
CA GLU A 300 27.45 19.06 -11.91
C GLU A 300 26.38 19.78 -11.08
N LEU A 301 26.60 19.89 -9.76
CA LEU A 301 26.16 20.98 -8.86
C LEU A 301 26.44 20.66 -7.38
#